data_AF-A0A818MTN4-F1
#
_entry.id   AF-A0A818MTN4-F1
#
_cell.length_a   1.000
_cell.length_b   1.000
_cell.length_c   1.000
_cell.angle_alpha   90.00
_cell.angle_beta   90.00
_cell.angle_gamma   90.00
#
_symmetry.space_group_name_H-M   'P 1'
#
loop_
_entity.id
_entity.type
_entity.pdbx_description
1 polymer ?
#
loop_
_entity_poly.entity_id
_entity_poly.type
_entity_poly.pdbx_seq_one_letter_code
_entity_poly.pdbx_strand_id
1 'polypeptide(L)'
;NSTIQRLKTTAGITGSSSIRLKGQMKWISSWNMIVFLCHPVLSTTEEMMNIGLTLHDLNFYDGSSEILIAGMQHARQLQAAIDKQHAWISQLQATKVELQEWRRKGKRLLYSMMPRHIAQMLQQGVVANSICESHKLITVLFCYTLDFKDVIQKLSPTEIVQSINQMVIVFDKCSKKYDVFKVETKADSSYMIVSGIQERPQQRRVSNMVNIYLFN
;
A
#
# COMPACT_ATOMS: atom_id res chain seq x y z
N ASN A 1 20.15 18.37 53.79
CA ASN A 1 21.63 18.52 53.83
C ASN A 1 22.31 17.35 53.13
N SER A 2 22.44 17.42 51.80
CA SER A 2 23.21 16.45 51.02
C SER A 2 24.23 17.21 50.19
N THR A 3 25.49 16.84 50.28
CA THR A 3 26.61 17.51 49.62
C THR A 3 26.97 16.72 48.36
N ILE A 4 27.13 17.40 47.23
CA ILE A 4 27.59 16.79 45.97
C ILE A 4 29.07 17.11 45.82
N GLN A 5 29.90 16.09 45.70
CA GLN A 5 31.32 16.24 45.41
C GLN A 5 31.63 15.65 44.04
N ARG A 6 32.45 16.36 43.26
CA ARG A 6 32.92 15.91 41.95
C ARG A 6 34.36 15.45 42.10
N LEU A 7 34.58 14.15 42.00
CA LEU A 7 35.92 13.58 41.97
C LEU A 7 36.36 13.50 40.51
N LYS A 8 37.56 14.02 40.24
CA LYS A 8 38.20 13.83 38.93
C LYS A 8 39.07 12.59 39.04
N THR A 9 38.80 11.60 38.21
CA THR A 9 39.62 10.39 38.15
C THR A 9 40.63 10.57 37.03
N THR A 10 41.93 10.51 37.33
CA THR A 10 42.99 10.39 36.30
C THR A 10 43.10 8.93 35.90
N ALA A 11 42.17 8.45 35.09
CA ALA A 11 42.29 7.18 34.39
C ALA A 11 42.76 7.46 32.94
N GLY A 12 43.72 6.66 32.47
CA GLY A 12 44.50 6.94 31.27
C GLY A 12 43.76 6.87 29.92
N ILE A 13 44.44 7.49 28.94
CA ILE A 13 44.37 7.38 27.47
C ILE A 13 43.19 8.03 26.74
N THR A 14 41.97 8.19 27.28
CA THR A 14 40.96 9.04 26.61
C THR A 14 40.00 9.72 27.60
N GLY A 15 40.31 10.99 27.91
CA GLY A 15 39.38 11.92 28.57
C GLY A 15 39.36 11.84 30.10
N SER A 16 39.43 12.99 30.78
CA SER A 16 39.22 13.05 32.22
C SER A 16 37.73 12.77 32.54
N SER A 17 37.39 11.53 32.86
CA SER A 17 36.05 11.23 33.37
C SER A 17 35.96 11.67 34.83
N SER A 18 34.93 12.44 35.16
CA SER A 18 34.68 12.93 36.51
C SER A 18 33.42 12.30 37.05
N ILE A 19 33.51 11.66 38.21
CA ILE A 19 32.36 11.07 38.87
C ILE A 19 31.72 12.08 39.82
N ARG A 20 30.38 12.13 39.82
CA ARG A 20 29.61 12.92 40.79
C ARG A 20 29.10 11.99 41.88
N LEU A 21 29.53 12.25 43.11
CA LEU A 21 29.10 11.53 44.29
C LEU A 21 28.19 12.42 45.11
N LYS A 22 27.00 11.93 45.44
CA LYS A 22 26.05 12.63 46.31
C LYS A 22 25.96 11.88 47.62
N GLY A 23 26.07 12.60 48.73
CA GLY A 23 26.17 11.96 50.03
C GLY A 23 26.03 12.89 51.22
N GLN A 24 26.21 12.32 52.41
CA GLN A 24 26.24 13.05 53.68
C GLN A 24 27.63 12.94 54.30
N MET A 25 28.08 14.04 54.90
CA MET A 25 29.30 14.09 55.72
C MET A 25 28.92 13.96 57.18
N LYS A 26 29.52 13.02 57.91
CA LYS A 26 29.33 12.83 59.35
C LYS A 26 30.66 12.91 60.07
N TRP A 27 30.71 13.70 61.14
CA TRP A 27 31.85 13.74 62.05
C TRP A 27 31.78 12.57 63.03
N ILE A 28 32.88 11.83 63.17
CA ILE A 28 33.01 10.75 64.15
C ILE A 28 34.06 11.18 65.17
N SER A 29 33.61 11.55 66.37
CA SER A 29 34.45 12.08 67.44
C SER A 29 35.50 11.09 67.94
N SER A 30 35.17 9.79 67.97
CA SER A 30 36.10 8.73 68.39
C SER A 30 37.30 8.56 67.47
N TRP A 31 37.17 8.93 66.19
CA TRP A 31 38.24 8.81 65.19
C TRP A 31 38.84 10.17 64.82
N ASN A 32 38.27 11.28 65.33
CA ASN A 32 38.63 12.64 64.96
C ASN A 32 38.64 12.86 63.43
N MET A 33 37.65 12.28 62.73
CA MET A 33 37.56 12.28 61.26
C MET A 33 36.13 12.57 60.76
N ILE A 34 36.04 13.17 59.57
CA ILE A 34 34.79 13.29 58.80
C ILE A 34 34.71 12.11 57.83
N VAL A 35 33.64 11.33 57.91
CA VAL A 35 33.32 10.27 56.95
C VAL A 35 32.28 10.79 55.96
N PHE A 36 32.55 10.62 54.66
CA PHE A 36 31.61 10.92 53.59
C PHE A 36 30.95 9.63 53.10
N LEU A 37 29.67 9.46 53.40
CA LEU A 37 28.85 8.36 52.89
C LEU A 37 28.10 8.84 51.65
N CYS A 38 28.42 8.26 50.49
CA CYS A 38 27.92 8.73 49.21
C CYS A 38 27.57 7.59 48.25
N HIS A 39 26.75 7.92 47.26
CA HIS A 39 26.46 7.09 46.11
C HIS A 39 26.78 7.85 44.82
N PRO A 40 27.17 7.16 43.74
CA PRO A 40 27.36 7.79 42.45
C PRO A 40 26.02 8.19 41.82
N VAL A 41 25.99 9.37 41.22
CA VAL A 41 24.83 9.86 40.46
C VAL A 41 25.09 9.62 38.98
N LEU A 42 24.40 8.64 38.41
CA LEU A 42 24.52 8.21 37.02
C LEU A 42 23.19 8.44 36.30
N SER A 43 23.22 8.96 35.06
CA SER A 43 22.00 9.17 34.26
C SER A 43 21.86 8.19 33.10
N THR A 44 22.97 7.55 32.67
CA THR A 44 22.98 6.61 31.55
C THR A 44 24.03 5.53 31.75
N THR A 45 23.81 4.34 31.21
CA THR A 45 24.76 3.22 31.24
C THR A 45 26.08 3.54 30.55
N GLU A 46 26.03 4.40 29.53
CA GLU A 46 27.21 4.89 28.82
C GLU A 46 28.10 5.74 29.74
N GLU A 47 27.49 6.59 30.59
CA GLU A 47 28.20 7.34 31.62
C GLU A 47 28.85 6.40 32.65
N MET A 48 28.16 5.33 33.05
CA MET A 48 28.68 4.30 33.95
C MET A 48 29.91 3.57 33.36
N MET A 49 29.81 3.13 32.10
CA MET A 49 30.92 2.46 31.40
C MET A 49 32.12 3.39 31.18
N ASN A 50 31.88 4.66 30.84
CA ASN A 50 32.94 5.65 30.64
C ASN A 50 33.69 6.01 31.93
N ILE A 51 33.04 5.85 33.09
CA ILE A 51 33.67 6.03 34.41
C ILE A 51 34.37 4.74 34.87
N GLY A 52 34.16 3.61 34.17
CA GLY A 52 34.72 2.31 34.51
C GLY A 52 34.00 1.62 35.68
N LEU A 53 32.78 2.06 36.00
CA LEU A 53 31.95 1.39 37.00
C LEU A 53 31.15 0.27 36.35
N THR A 54 30.95 -0.80 37.12
CA THR A 54 30.06 -1.89 36.75
C THR A 54 28.79 -1.83 37.57
N LEU A 55 27.75 -2.54 37.12
CA LEU A 55 26.50 -2.66 37.88
C LEU A 55 26.71 -3.29 39.26
N HIS A 56 27.75 -4.12 39.41
CA HIS A 56 28.11 -4.76 40.69
C HIS A 56 28.72 -3.80 41.70
N ASP A 57 29.27 -2.67 41.24
CA ASP A 57 29.85 -1.63 42.10
C ASP A 57 28.77 -0.72 42.72
N LEU A 58 27.51 -0.88 42.29
CA LEU A 58 26.38 -0.14 42.82
C LEU A 58 25.72 -0.94 43.96
N ASN A 59 25.42 -0.26 45.06
CA ASN A 59 24.66 -0.87 46.15
C ASN A 59 23.23 -1.21 45.67
N PHE A 60 22.81 -2.46 45.86
CA PHE A 60 21.46 -2.92 45.53
C PHE A 60 20.37 -2.30 46.41
N TYR A 61 20.73 -1.78 47.59
CA TYR A 61 19.81 -1.13 48.52
C TYR A 61 19.66 0.37 48.29
N ASP A 62 20.44 0.94 47.37
CA ASP A 62 20.29 2.32 46.95
C ASP A 62 19.37 2.40 45.73
N GLY A 63 18.33 3.24 45.79
CA GLY A 63 17.33 3.37 44.71
C GLY A 63 17.90 3.85 43.37
N SER A 64 19.15 4.33 43.36
CA SER A 64 19.90 4.73 42.16
C SER A 64 20.03 3.59 41.13
N SER A 65 20.28 2.35 41.58
CA SER A 65 20.45 1.18 40.70
C SER A 65 19.14 0.78 40.03
N GLU A 66 18.03 0.82 40.79
CA GLU A 66 16.69 0.49 40.31
C GLU A 66 16.23 1.47 39.21
N ILE A 67 16.47 2.77 39.40
CA ILE A 67 16.14 3.81 38.42
C ILE A 67 16.87 3.58 37.10
N LEU A 68 18.17 3.26 37.16
CA LEU A 68 18.97 3.03 35.95
C LEU A 68 18.49 1.80 35.17
N ILE A 69 18.21 0.70 35.87
CA ILE A 69 17.69 -0.52 35.25
C ILE A 69 16.30 -0.28 34.64
N ALA A 70 15.41 0.41 35.38
CA ALA A 70 14.08 0.76 34.89
C ALA A 70 14.15 1.65 33.63
N GLY A 71 15.04 2.64 33.62
CA GLY A 71 15.29 3.49 32.46
C GLY A 71 15.77 2.69 31.23
N MET A 72 16.69 1.74 31.42
CA MET A 72 17.15 0.85 30.33
C MET A 72 16.01 -0.02 29.79
N GLN A 73 15.21 -0.60 30.68
CA GLN A 73 14.09 -1.44 30.29
C GLN A 73 13.07 -0.65 29.47
N HIS A 74 12.74 0.56 29.93
CA HIS A 74 11.82 1.45 29.22
C HIS A 74 12.37 1.87 27.85
N ALA A 75 13.65 2.23 27.77
CA ALA A 75 14.29 2.59 26.49
C ALA A 75 14.25 1.43 25.49
N ARG A 76 14.54 0.20 25.93
CA ARG A 76 14.43 -1.01 25.08
C ARG A 76 13.00 -1.26 24.61
N GLN A 77 12.01 -1.09 25.50
CA GLN A 77 10.60 -1.25 25.14
C GLN A 77 10.18 -0.24 24.08
N LEU A 78 10.59 1.02 24.21
CA LEU A 78 10.33 2.05 23.20
C LEU A 78 10.96 1.71 21.85
N GLN A 79 12.22 1.26 21.86
CA GLN A 79 12.90 0.86 20.62
C GLN A 79 12.16 -0.30 19.93
N ALA A 80 11.79 -1.34 20.68
CA ALA A 80 11.04 -2.46 20.14
C ALA A 80 9.65 -2.05 19.61
N ALA A 81 9.00 -1.08 20.26
CA ALA A 81 7.73 -0.53 19.79
C ALA A 81 7.89 0.25 18.46
N ILE A 82 8.96 1.04 18.33
CA ILE A 82 9.30 1.76 17.10
C ILE A 82 9.58 0.77 15.96
N ASP A 83 10.40 -0.25 16.20
CA ASP A 83 10.72 -1.27 15.19
C ASP A 83 9.45 -2.00 14.71
N LYS A 84 8.56 -2.32 15.66
CA LYS A 84 7.25 -2.92 15.36
C LYS A 84 6.38 -2.00 14.50
N GLN A 85 6.37 -0.69 14.78
CA GLN A 85 5.64 0.29 13.98
C GLN A 85 6.21 0.38 12.55
N HIS A 86 7.53 0.39 12.39
CA HIS A 86 8.16 0.41 11.07
C HIS A 86 7.82 -0.83 10.23
N ALA A 87 7.85 -2.02 10.85
CA ALA A 87 7.44 -3.26 10.19
C ALA A 87 5.96 -3.21 9.77
N TRP A 88 5.09 -2.72 10.65
CA TRP A 88 3.66 -2.56 10.37
C TRP A 88 3.38 -1.58 9.22
N ILE A 89 4.06 -0.43 9.21
CA ILE A 89 3.93 0.54 8.11
C ILE A 89 4.35 -0.09 6.78
N SER A 90 5.45 -0.84 6.77
CA SER A 90 5.93 -1.55 5.57
C SER A 90 4.90 -2.56 5.06
N GLN A 91 4.28 -3.32 5.97
CA GLN A 91 3.18 -4.24 5.63
C GLN A 91 1.95 -3.51 5.08
N LEU A 92 1.51 -2.43 5.73
CA LEU A 92 0.39 -1.61 5.26
C LEU A 92 0.65 -1.04 3.88
N GLN A 93 1.87 -0.59 3.60
CA GLN A 93 2.26 -0.10 2.28
C GLN A 93 2.14 -1.21 1.23
N ALA A 94 2.65 -2.41 1.51
CA ALA A 94 2.53 -3.55 0.59
C ALA A 94 1.07 -3.90 0.30
N THR A 95 0.23 -4.05 1.33
CA THR A 95 -1.20 -4.34 1.17
C THR A 95 -1.93 -3.23 0.40
N LYS A 96 -1.58 -1.96 0.62
CA LYS A 96 -2.15 -0.83 -0.12
C LYS A 96 -1.85 -0.92 -1.61
N VAL A 97 -0.61 -1.27 -1.97
CA VAL A 97 -0.20 -1.42 -3.37
C VAL A 97 -0.98 -2.57 -4.04
N GLU A 98 -1.10 -3.71 -3.36
CA GLU A 98 -1.90 -4.84 -3.86
C GLU A 98 -3.37 -4.47 -4.06
N LEU A 99 -3.98 -3.80 -3.08
CA LEU A 99 -5.36 -3.31 -3.18
C LEU A 99 -5.54 -2.33 -4.33
N GLN A 100 -4.57 -1.45 -4.59
CA GLN A 100 -4.61 -0.54 -5.73
C GLN A 100 -4.55 -1.30 -7.06
N GLU A 101 -3.70 -2.32 -7.16
CA GLU A 101 -3.59 -3.14 -8.36
C GLU A 101 -4.88 -3.94 -8.62
N TRP A 102 -5.49 -4.52 -7.58
CA TRP A 102 -6.79 -5.18 -7.67
C TRP A 102 -7.91 -4.21 -8.07
N ARG A 103 -7.96 -3.01 -7.49
CA ARG A 103 -8.91 -1.96 -7.89
C ARG A 103 -8.72 -1.55 -9.34
N ARG A 104 -7.48 -1.43 -9.82
CA ARG A 104 -7.16 -1.11 -11.22
C ARG A 104 -7.63 -2.21 -12.16
N LYS A 105 -7.35 -3.48 -11.82
CA LYS A 105 -7.83 -4.65 -12.57
C LYS A 105 -9.35 -4.69 -12.66
N GLY A 106 -10.05 -4.46 -11.53
CA GLY A 106 -11.51 -4.42 -11.48
C GLY A 106 -12.11 -3.29 -12.32
N LYS A 107 -11.56 -2.07 -12.25
CA LYS A 107 -12.00 -0.94 -13.09
C LYS A 107 -11.81 -1.23 -14.58
N ARG A 108 -10.68 -1.82 -14.96
CA ARG A 108 -10.41 -2.20 -16.36
C ARG A 108 -11.41 -3.23 -16.87
N LEU A 109 -11.74 -4.24 -16.06
CA LEU A 109 -12.75 -5.24 -16.41
C LEU A 109 -14.13 -4.60 -16.58
N LEU A 110 -14.53 -3.73 -15.65
CA LEU A 110 -15.81 -3.03 -15.73
C LEU A 110 -15.93 -2.20 -17.02
N TYR A 111 -14.87 -1.48 -17.40
CA TYR A 111 -14.85 -0.72 -18.66
C TYR A 111 -14.74 -1.58 -19.92
N SER A 112 -14.35 -2.85 -19.81
CA SER A 112 -14.42 -3.78 -20.95
C SER A 112 -15.82 -4.36 -21.17
N MET A 113 -16.64 -4.41 -20.12
CA MET A 113 -18.01 -4.94 -20.18
C MET A 113 -19.05 -3.86 -20.52
N MET A 114 -18.82 -2.61 -20.13
CA MET A 114 -19.78 -1.52 -20.31
C MET A 114 -19.12 -0.19 -20.71
N PRO A 115 -19.85 0.73 -21.36
CA PRO A 115 -19.37 2.09 -21.64
C PRO A 115 -18.87 2.80 -20.39
N ARG A 116 -17.81 3.60 -20.52
CA ARG A 116 -17.19 4.34 -19.40
C ARG A 116 -18.18 5.23 -18.65
N HIS A 117 -19.07 5.91 -19.38
CA HIS A 117 -20.10 6.78 -18.81
C HIS A 117 -21.00 6.02 -17.84
N ILE A 118 -21.60 4.92 -18.31
CA ILE A 118 -22.47 4.05 -17.51
C ILE A 118 -21.72 3.45 -16.32
N ALA A 119 -20.49 2.96 -16.54
CA ALA A 119 -19.67 2.40 -15.49
C ALA A 119 -19.30 3.42 -14.39
N GLN A 120 -19.12 4.70 -14.74
CA GLN A 120 -18.88 5.78 -13.77
C GLN A 120 -20.13 6.10 -12.96
N MET A 121 -21.31 6.20 -13.61
CA MET A 121 -22.57 6.44 -12.92
C MET A 121 -22.91 5.31 -11.94
N LEU A 122 -22.68 4.05 -12.34
CA LEU A 122 -22.86 2.90 -11.45
C LEU A 122 -21.87 2.92 -10.27
N GLN A 123 -20.61 3.35 -10.50
CA GLN A 123 -19.64 3.53 -9.41
C GLN A 123 -20.04 4.64 -8.42
N GLN A 124 -20.80 5.64 -8.88
CA GLN A 124 -21.35 6.72 -8.05
C GLN A 124 -22.62 6.30 -7.29
N GLY A 125 -23.10 5.06 -7.48
CA GLY A 125 -24.30 4.55 -6.80
C GLY A 125 -25.62 5.00 -7.45
N VAL A 126 -25.58 5.49 -8.70
CA VAL A 126 -26.80 5.82 -9.44
C VAL A 126 -27.57 4.53 -9.75
N VAL A 127 -28.87 4.53 -9.45
CA VAL A 127 -29.76 3.38 -9.70
C VAL A 127 -29.85 3.13 -11.20
N ALA A 128 -29.63 1.87 -11.62
CA ALA A 128 -29.55 1.48 -13.03
C ALA A 128 -30.76 1.94 -13.88
N ASN A 129 -31.96 1.95 -13.30
CA ASN A 129 -33.19 2.37 -13.99
C ASN A 129 -33.19 3.85 -14.39
N SER A 130 -32.41 4.69 -13.69
CA SER A 130 -32.27 6.12 -13.99
C SER A 130 -31.21 6.39 -15.07
N ILE A 131 -30.45 5.37 -15.49
CA ILE A 131 -29.40 5.45 -16.53
C ILE A 131 -29.96 5.10 -17.92
N CYS A 132 -31.24 4.74 -18.01
CA CYS A 132 -31.91 4.46 -19.28
C CYS A 132 -32.10 5.75 -20.09
N GLU A 133 -31.23 5.94 -21.09
CA GLU A 133 -31.33 7.04 -22.04
C GLU A 133 -32.04 6.59 -23.33
N SER A 134 -32.97 7.43 -23.80
CA SER A 134 -33.60 7.26 -25.11
C SER A 134 -32.86 8.10 -26.15
N HIS A 135 -32.26 7.43 -27.14
CA HIS A 135 -31.59 8.09 -28.24
C HIS A 135 -32.51 8.16 -29.46
N LYS A 136 -32.75 9.38 -29.98
CA LYS A 136 -33.65 9.62 -31.12
C LYS A 136 -33.15 9.04 -32.45
N LEU A 137 -31.84 8.89 -32.61
CA LEU A 137 -31.23 8.44 -33.86
C LEU A 137 -30.05 7.51 -33.59
N ILE A 138 -30.26 6.23 -33.83
CA ILE A 138 -29.25 5.16 -33.72
C ILE A 138 -29.20 4.38 -35.03
N THR A 139 -28.04 3.81 -35.33
CA THR A 139 -27.90 2.88 -36.45
C THR A 139 -27.37 1.57 -35.91
N VAL A 140 -28.02 0.46 -36.29
CA VAL A 140 -27.72 -0.88 -35.81
C VAL A 140 -27.28 -1.73 -37.00
N LEU A 141 -26.18 -2.47 -36.83
CA LEU A 141 -25.67 -3.41 -37.83
C LEU A 141 -25.72 -4.81 -37.23
N PHE A 142 -26.37 -5.71 -37.95
CA PHE A 142 -26.35 -7.14 -37.69
C PHE A 142 -25.40 -7.80 -38.69
N CYS A 143 -24.35 -8.43 -38.18
CA CYS A 143 -23.48 -9.28 -38.97
C CYS A 143 -23.79 -10.74 -38.61
N TYR A 144 -24.29 -11.49 -39.59
CA TYR A 144 -24.44 -12.93 -39.48
C TYR A 144 -23.40 -13.59 -40.37
N THR A 145 -22.77 -14.63 -39.85
CA THR A 145 -21.86 -15.45 -40.64
C THR A 145 -22.66 -16.56 -41.31
N LEU A 146 -22.89 -16.43 -42.62
CA LEU A 146 -23.52 -17.47 -43.43
C LEU A 146 -22.58 -18.70 -43.49
N ASP A 147 -23.17 -19.90 -43.51
CA ASP A 147 -22.51 -21.19 -43.75
C ASP A 147 -21.51 -21.72 -42.70
N PHE A 148 -21.56 -21.24 -41.45
CA PHE A 148 -20.75 -21.83 -40.37
C PHE A 148 -21.02 -23.32 -40.14
N LYS A 149 -22.24 -23.80 -40.39
CA LYS A 149 -22.59 -25.22 -40.19
C LYS A 149 -21.78 -26.17 -41.08
N ASP A 150 -21.56 -25.82 -42.34
CA ASP A 150 -20.85 -26.67 -43.30
C ASP A 150 -19.32 -26.63 -43.07
N VAL A 151 -18.83 -25.50 -42.56
CA VAL A 151 -17.42 -25.29 -42.20
C VAL A 151 -17.09 -26.02 -40.88
N ILE A 152 -18.01 -26.00 -39.90
CA ILE A 152 -17.87 -26.72 -38.63
C ILE A 152 -17.83 -28.24 -38.83
N GLN A 153 -18.53 -28.79 -39.83
CA GLN A 153 -18.49 -30.23 -40.12
C GLN A 153 -17.13 -30.72 -40.64
N LYS A 154 -16.30 -29.82 -41.19
CA LYS A 154 -15.02 -30.19 -41.84
C LYS A 154 -13.79 -29.88 -41.00
N LEU A 155 -13.93 -29.07 -39.94
CA LEU A 155 -12.82 -28.59 -39.11
C LEU A 155 -12.80 -29.27 -37.74
N SER A 156 -11.62 -29.33 -37.12
CA SER A 156 -11.53 -29.76 -35.72
C SER A 156 -12.12 -28.68 -34.78
N PRO A 157 -12.66 -29.07 -33.61
CA PRO A 157 -13.20 -28.12 -32.63
C PRO A 157 -12.21 -27.01 -32.24
N THR A 158 -10.92 -27.33 -32.18
CA THR A 158 -9.85 -26.38 -31.85
C THR A 158 -9.67 -25.32 -32.93
N GLU A 159 -9.69 -25.73 -34.22
CA GLU A 159 -9.54 -24.82 -35.36
C GLU A 159 -10.74 -23.89 -35.52
N ILE A 160 -11.95 -24.38 -35.22
CA ILE A 160 -13.19 -23.59 -35.23
C ILE A 160 -13.10 -22.47 -34.20
N VAL A 161 -12.74 -22.80 -32.95
CA VAL A 161 -12.60 -21.81 -31.87
C VAL A 161 -11.54 -20.77 -32.24
N GLN A 162 -10.42 -21.19 -32.80
CA GLN A 162 -9.35 -20.28 -33.21
C GLN A 162 -9.79 -19.33 -34.33
N SER A 163 -10.53 -19.83 -35.32
CA SER A 163 -11.05 -19.03 -36.44
C SER A 163 -12.08 -18.00 -35.99
N ILE A 164 -13.02 -18.40 -35.12
CA ILE A 164 -14.01 -17.49 -34.53
C ILE A 164 -13.30 -16.43 -33.69
N ASN A 165 -12.32 -16.81 -32.86
CA ASN A 165 -11.58 -15.87 -32.04
C ASN A 165 -10.85 -14.83 -32.90
N GLN A 166 -10.23 -15.24 -34.02
CA GLN A 166 -9.58 -14.30 -34.95
C GLN A 166 -10.58 -13.32 -35.58
N MET A 167 -11.74 -13.81 -36.05
CA MET A 167 -12.81 -12.97 -36.58
C MET A 167 -13.27 -11.94 -35.55
N VAL A 168 -13.57 -12.38 -34.32
CA VAL A 168 -14.01 -11.51 -33.23
C VAL A 168 -12.95 -10.47 -32.88
N ILE A 169 -11.66 -10.84 -32.87
CA ILE A 169 -10.56 -9.89 -32.64
C ILE A 169 -10.49 -8.82 -33.72
N VAL A 170 -10.69 -9.18 -34.99
CA VAL A 170 -10.71 -8.21 -36.11
C VAL A 170 -11.89 -7.27 -35.98
N PHE A 171 -13.09 -7.79 -35.72
CA PHE A 171 -14.27 -6.96 -35.50
C PHE A 171 -14.16 -6.06 -34.27
N ASP A 172 -13.58 -6.53 -33.17
CA ASP A 172 -13.32 -5.73 -31.97
C ASP A 172 -12.31 -4.59 -32.26
N LYS A 173 -11.31 -4.83 -33.11
CA LYS A 173 -10.36 -3.81 -33.57
C LYS A 173 -11.04 -2.75 -34.45
N CYS A 174 -11.86 -3.17 -35.41
CA CYS A 174 -12.64 -2.25 -36.24
C CYS A 174 -13.62 -1.44 -35.40
N SER A 175 -14.28 -2.08 -34.44
CA SER A 175 -15.20 -1.44 -33.50
C SER A 175 -14.55 -0.28 -32.74
N LYS A 176 -13.34 -0.52 -32.19
CA LYS A 176 -12.54 0.51 -31.53
C LYS A 176 -12.05 1.62 -32.47
N LYS A 177 -11.70 1.28 -33.72
CA LYS A 177 -11.19 2.25 -34.72
C LYS A 177 -12.27 3.25 -35.14
N TYR A 178 -13.49 2.78 -35.33
CA TYR A 178 -14.61 3.59 -35.82
C TYR A 178 -15.55 4.07 -34.69
N ASP A 179 -15.16 3.84 -33.43
CA ASP A 179 -15.86 4.31 -32.23
C ASP A 179 -17.33 3.87 -32.16
N VAL A 180 -17.57 2.62 -32.54
CA VAL A 180 -18.90 2.01 -32.49
C VAL A 180 -19.00 1.09 -31.27
N PHE A 181 -20.22 0.87 -30.78
CA PHE A 181 -20.44 0.07 -29.58
C PHE A 181 -20.83 -1.36 -29.93
N LYS A 182 -20.07 -2.34 -29.45
CA LYS A 182 -20.45 -3.76 -29.54
C LYS A 182 -21.53 -4.04 -28.51
N VAL A 183 -22.62 -4.67 -28.94
CA VAL A 183 -23.65 -5.17 -28.03
C VAL A 183 -23.51 -6.67 -27.87
N GLU A 184 -23.45 -7.13 -26.62
CA GLU A 184 -23.39 -8.54 -26.31
C GLU A 184 -24.78 -9.18 -26.56
N THR A 185 -24.85 -10.04 -27.57
CA THR A 185 -26.05 -10.82 -27.91
C THR A 185 -25.92 -12.24 -27.37
N LYS A 186 -27.03 -12.85 -26.96
CA LYS A 186 -27.09 -14.28 -26.57
C LYS A 186 -27.02 -15.24 -27.78
N ALA A 187 -26.82 -14.73 -28.99
CA ALA A 187 -26.91 -15.51 -30.21
C ALA A 187 -25.51 -15.83 -30.72
N ASP A 188 -25.14 -17.11 -30.65
CA ASP A 188 -23.81 -17.66 -30.94
C ASP A 188 -23.31 -17.43 -32.38
N SER A 189 -24.14 -16.87 -33.26
CA SER A 189 -23.84 -16.65 -34.68
C SER A 189 -24.19 -15.25 -35.19
N SER A 190 -24.44 -14.28 -34.31
CA SER A 190 -24.64 -12.88 -34.72
C SER A 190 -23.78 -11.90 -33.93
N TYR A 191 -23.07 -11.04 -34.64
CA TYR A 191 -22.31 -9.94 -34.08
C TYR A 191 -23.11 -8.65 -34.27
N MET A 192 -23.47 -8.00 -33.15
CA MET A 192 -24.28 -6.77 -33.17
C MET A 192 -23.44 -5.56 -32.78
N ILE A 193 -23.51 -4.52 -33.62
CA ILE A 193 -22.86 -3.24 -33.38
C ILE A 193 -23.90 -2.13 -33.47
N VAL A 194 -23.78 -1.13 -32.60
CA VAL A 194 -24.61 0.07 -32.62
C VAL A 194 -23.73 1.32 -32.70
N SER A 195 -24.11 2.25 -33.55
CA SER A 195 -23.51 3.58 -33.69
C SER A 195 -24.52 4.64 -33.24
N GLY A 196 -24.03 5.67 -32.54
CA GLY A 196 -24.85 6.82 -32.11
C GLY A 196 -25.20 6.90 -30.62
N ILE A 197 -24.68 5.98 -29.79
CA ILE A 197 -24.91 5.95 -28.33
C ILE A 197 -23.98 6.91 -27.57
N GLN A 198 -22.77 7.21 -28.08
CA GLN A 198 -21.80 8.08 -27.40
C GLN A 198 -21.89 9.54 -27.87
N GLU A 199 -21.58 10.49 -26.97
CA GLU A 199 -21.75 11.96 -27.10
C GLU A 199 -20.95 12.64 -28.23
N ARG A 200 -20.25 11.89 -29.09
CA ARG A 200 -19.42 12.45 -30.17
C ARG A 200 -20.24 12.90 -31.39
N PRO A 201 -19.72 13.86 -32.20
CA PRO A 201 -20.52 14.57 -33.19
C PRO A 201 -21.18 13.63 -34.20
N GLN A 202 -22.49 13.85 -34.34
CA GLN A 202 -23.48 12.99 -34.97
C GLN A 202 -23.26 12.79 -36.49
N GLN A 203 -22.35 13.55 -37.09
CA GLN A 203 -22.18 13.67 -38.54
C GLN A 203 -21.45 12.49 -39.21
N ARG A 204 -20.81 11.59 -38.45
CA ARG A 204 -20.08 10.42 -39.00
C ARG A 204 -20.72 9.07 -38.70
N ARG A 205 -21.93 9.03 -38.13
CA ARG A 205 -22.61 7.79 -37.66
C ARG A 205 -22.76 6.74 -38.75
N VAL A 206 -23.35 7.14 -39.89
CA VAL A 206 -23.61 6.26 -41.04
C VAL A 206 -22.30 5.90 -41.74
N SER A 207 -21.42 6.88 -41.98
CA SER A 207 -20.13 6.66 -42.62
C SER A 207 -19.25 5.67 -41.86
N ASN A 208 -19.24 5.73 -40.53
CA ASN A 208 -18.48 4.79 -39.70
C ASN A 208 -19.03 3.36 -39.79
N MET A 209 -20.37 3.18 -39.80
CA MET A 209 -20.96 1.84 -39.98
C MET A 209 -20.74 1.29 -41.38
N VAL A 210 -20.89 2.13 -42.41
CA VAL A 210 -20.61 1.76 -43.80
C VAL A 210 -19.15 1.38 -43.97
N ASN A 211 -18.21 2.11 -43.37
CA ASN A 211 -16.78 1.78 -43.41
C ASN A 211 -16.44 0.47 -42.69
N ILE A 212 -17.21 0.04 -41.69
CA ILE A 212 -17.04 -1.28 -41.07
C ILE A 212 -17.60 -2.37 -41.99
N TYR A 213 -18.76 -2.12 -42.59
CA TYR A 213 -19.39 -3.06 -43.52
C TYR A 213 -18.54 -3.28 -44.78
N LEU A 214 -17.93 -2.22 -45.32
CA LEU A 214 -17.04 -2.26 -46.49
C LEU A 214 -15.63 -2.78 -46.18
N PHE A 215 -15.26 -2.97 -44.91
CA PHE A 215 -13.97 -3.55 -44.53
C PHE A 215 -13.95 -5.08 -44.55
N ASN A 216 -15.12 -5.71 -44.75
CA ASN A 216 -15.28 -7.14 -45.06
C ASN A 216 -14.97 -7.37 -46.55
#